data_AF-A0A2D7TPR7-F1
#
_entry.id   AF-A0A2D7TPR7-F1
#
_cell.length_a   1.000
_cell.length_b   1.000
_cell.length_c   1.000
_cell.angle_alpha   90.00
_cell.angle_beta   90.00
_cell.angle_gamma   90.00
#
_symmetry.space_group_name_H-M   'P 1'
#
loop_
_entity.id
_entity.type
_entity.pdbx_description
1 polymer ?
#
loop_
_entity_poly.entity_id
_entity_poly.type
_entity_poly.pdbx_seq_one_letter_code
_entity_poly.pdbx_strand_id
1 'polypeptide(L)'
;MDYKYNEDKYIAQLVEYVNKTYDQHYSQNQYQATEFIIDGGHGEGFCIGNILKYAQRYGKKQGHNRADLMKVLHYALFALHVHDKEVDKRAAL
;
A
#
# COMPACT_ATOMS: atom_id res chain seq x y z
N MET A 1 -22.31 -9.77 9.45
CA MET A 1 -22.33 -9.88 7.98
C MET A 1 -21.47 -11.08 7.63
N ASP A 2 -21.93 -12.00 6.79
CA ASP A 2 -21.13 -13.15 6.35
C ASP A 2 -20.58 -12.86 4.96
N TYR A 3 -19.26 -12.87 4.83
CA TYR A 3 -18.54 -12.42 3.64
C TYR A 3 -18.25 -13.60 2.72
N LYS A 4 -18.91 -13.62 1.55
CA LYS A 4 -18.90 -14.77 0.61
C LYS A 4 -17.50 -15.15 0.13
N TYR A 5 -16.57 -14.21 0.08
CA TYR A 5 -15.23 -14.40 -0.47
C TYR A 5 -14.13 -14.36 0.61
N ASN A 6 -14.49 -14.43 1.89
CA ASN A 6 -13.57 -14.28 3.04
C ASN A 6 -12.91 -12.90 3.14
N GLU A 7 -13.60 -11.85 2.70
CA GLU A 7 -13.09 -10.48 2.72
C GLU A 7 -12.66 -10.05 4.14
N ASP A 8 -13.43 -10.43 5.16
CA ASP A 8 -13.11 -10.24 6.57
C ASP A 8 -11.71 -10.79 6.93
N LYS A 9 -11.40 -12.02 6.51
CA LYS A 9 -10.11 -12.66 6.78
C LYS A 9 -8.98 -11.97 6.04
N TYR A 10 -9.20 -11.55 4.79
CA TYR A 10 -8.18 -10.87 4.01
C TYR A 10 -7.88 -9.46 4.52
N ILE A 11 -8.91 -8.74 4.96
CA ILE A 11 -8.76 -7.43 5.61
C ILE A 11 -7.99 -7.59 6.92
N ALA A 12 -8.33 -8.58 7.76
CA ALA A 12 -7.59 -8.85 9.00
C ALA A 12 -6.10 -9.14 8.74
N GLN A 13 -5.79 -9.94 7.71
CA GLN A 13 -4.41 -10.20 7.32
C GLN A 13 -3.69 -8.97 6.75
N LEU A 14 -4.40 -8.09 6.05
CA LEU A 14 -3.84 -6.82 5.58
C LEU A 14 -3.50 -5.91 6.75
N VAL A 15 -4.37 -5.83 7.77
CA VAL A 15 -4.09 -5.10 9.01
C VAL A 15 -2.86 -5.64 9.71
N GLU A 16 -2.76 -6.96 9.89
CA GLU A 16 -1.57 -7.58 10.50
C GLU A 16 -0.30 -7.29 9.69
N TYR A 17 -0.40 -7.35 8.36
CA TYR A 17 0.70 -6.99 7.46
C TYR A 17 1.14 -5.54 7.65
N VAL A 18 0.20 -4.58 7.69
CA VAL A 18 0.48 -3.16 7.94
C VAL A 18 1.14 -2.96 9.31
N ASN A 19 0.58 -3.54 10.37
CA ASN A 19 1.16 -3.43 11.71
C ASN A 19 2.62 -3.89 11.75
N LYS A 20 2.92 -5.04 11.13
CA LYS A 20 4.29 -5.55 11.03
C LYS A 20 5.22 -4.60 10.28
N THR A 21 4.74 -3.93 9.22
CA THR A 21 5.56 -2.91 8.53
C THR A 21 5.85 -1.70 9.42
N TYR A 22 4.89 -1.28 10.25
CA TYR A 22 5.12 -0.22 11.22
C TYR A 22 6.14 -0.64 12.29
N ASP A 23 6.03 -1.83 12.85
CA ASP A 23 7.00 -2.32 13.83
C ASP A 23 8.43 -2.35 13.26
N GLN A 24 8.57 -2.72 11.98
CA GLN A 24 9.87 -2.76 11.31
C GLN A 24 10.46 -1.37 11.04
N HIS A 25 9.63 -0.39 10.69
CA HIS A 25 10.10 0.96 10.36
C HIS A 25 10.26 1.83 11.62
N TYR A 26 9.35 1.74 12.58
CA TYR A 26 9.32 2.68 13.72
C TYR A 26 9.99 2.15 14.99
N SER A 27 10.48 0.90 15.02
CA SER A 27 11.16 0.34 16.21
C SER A 27 12.48 1.04 16.58
N GLN A 28 13.04 1.91 15.73
CA GLN A 28 14.32 2.57 15.95
C GLN A 28 14.38 4.06 15.50
N ASN A 29 13.26 4.80 15.51
CA ASN A 29 13.18 6.17 14.95
C ASN A 29 13.60 6.26 13.47
N GLN A 30 13.45 5.17 12.71
CA GLN A 30 13.77 5.17 11.28
C GLN A 30 12.54 5.65 10.51
N TYR A 31 12.65 6.83 9.89
CA TYR A 31 11.61 7.34 9.00
C TYR A 31 11.38 6.38 7.83
N GLN A 32 10.11 6.17 7.47
CA GLN A 32 9.78 5.34 6.32
C GLN A 32 10.12 6.12 5.05
N ALA A 33 10.92 5.57 4.13
CA ALA A 33 11.24 6.23 2.87
C ALA A 33 10.00 6.69 2.08
N THR A 34 8.88 5.97 2.24
CA THR A 34 7.57 6.32 1.67
C THR A 34 7.04 7.66 2.18
N GLU A 35 7.26 8.00 3.45
CA GLU A 35 6.84 9.27 4.05
C GLU A 35 7.51 10.45 3.35
N PHE A 36 8.84 10.42 3.22
CA PHE A 36 9.58 11.46 2.50
C PHE A 36 9.18 11.61 1.03
N ILE A 37 8.85 10.50 0.36
CA ILE A 37 8.43 10.52 -1.05
C ILE A 37 7.06 11.20 -1.19
N ILE A 38 6.14 10.91 -0.26
CA ILE A 38 4.82 11.52 -0.23
C ILE A 38 4.95 13.01 0.11
N ASP A 39 5.68 13.35 1.18
CA ASP A 39 5.90 14.75 1.59
C ASP A 39 6.63 15.57 0.52
N GLY A 40 7.44 14.92 -0.32
CA GLY A 40 8.09 15.52 -1.49
C GLY A 40 7.17 15.73 -2.70
N GLY A 41 5.87 15.40 -2.62
CA GLY A 41 4.91 15.58 -3.72
C GLY A 41 5.04 14.54 -4.84
N HIS A 42 5.65 13.40 -4.57
CA HIS A 42 5.83 12.30 -5.52
C HIS A 42 5.01 11.06 -5.14
N GLY A 43 4.06 11.21 -4.21
CA GLY A 43 3.27 10.11 -3.65
C GLY A 43 2.46 9.34 -4.69
N GLU A 44 1.76 10.03 -5.60
CA GLU A 44 0.86 9.40 -6.57
C GLU A 44 1.63 8.46 -7.52
N GLY A 45 2.64 9.02 -8.21
CA GLY A 45 3.48 8.25 -9.14
C GLY A 45 4.20 7.09 -8.45
N PHE A 46 4.67 7.29 -7.22
CA PHE A 46 5.31 6.25 -6.44
C PHE A 46 4.36 5.10 -6.10
N CYS A 47 3.14 5.40 -5.62
CA CYS A 47 2.17 4.38 -5.24
C CYS A 47 1.68 3.60 -6.46
N ILE A 48 1.25 4.29 -7.52
CA ILE A 48 0.77 3.66 -8.76
C ILE A 48 1.88 2.83 -9.40
N GLY A 49 3.11 3.35 -9.46
CA GLY A 49 4.25 2.61 -9.99
C GLY A 49 4.52 1.29 -9.23
N ASN A 50 4.38 1.30 -7.90
CA ASN A 50 4.53 0.08 -7.10
C ASN A 50 3.38 -0.90 -7.32
N ILE A 51 2.13 -0.43 -7.42
CA ILE A 51 0.98 -1.27 -7.76
C ILE A 51 1.23 -1.99 -9.08
N LEU A 52 1.61 -1.26 -10.14
CA LEU A 52 1.92 -1.82 -11.45
C LEU A 52 3.07 -2.84 -11.37
N LYS A 53 4.15 -2.51 -10.67
CA LYS A 53 5.30 -3.40 -10.47
C LYS A 53 4.89 -4.74 -9.86
N TYR A 54 4.09 -4.74 -8.78
CA TYR A 54 3.71 -5.98 -8.11
C TYR A 54 2.63 -6.76 -8.85
N ALA A 55 1.69 -6.07 -9.50
CA ALA A 55 0.72 -6.70 -10.39
C ALA A 55 1.42 -7.42 -11.56
N GLN A 56 2.39 -6.77 -12.22
CA GLN A 56 3.15 -7.37 -13.32
C GLN A 56 4.07 -8.52 -12.87
N ARG A 57 4.50 -8.50 -11.61
CA ARG A 57 5.38 -9.52 -11.02
C ARG A 57 4.65 -10.81 -10.68
N TYR A 58 3.38 -10.73 -10.28
CA TYR A 58 2.57 -11.89 -9.93
C TYR A 58 2.42 -12.84 -11.13
N GLY A 59 2.74 -14.12 -10.92
CA GLY A 59 2.77 -15.13 -11.98
C GLY A 59 4.09 -15.17 -12.77
N LYS A 60 5.02 -14.23 -12.52
CA LYS A 60 6.35 -14.21 -13.18
C LYS A 60 7.46 -14.54 -12.20
N LYS A 61 7.65 -13.71 -11.16
CA LYS A 61 8.75 -13.88 -10.20
C LYS A 61 8.28 -14.75 -9.03
N GLN A 62 8.91 -15.91 -8.85
CA GLN A 62 8.51 -16.91 -7.86
C GLN A 62 7.07 -17.43 -8.09
N GLY A 63 6.63 -17.47 -9.35
CA GLY A 63 5.29 -17.90 -9.73
C GLY A 63 4.19 -17.00 -9.16
N HIS A 64 3.13 -17.59 -8.64
CA HIS A 64 1.99 -16.89 -8.04
C HIS A 64 2.26 -16.52 -6.57
N ASN A 65 3.26 -15.67 -6.33
CA ASN A 65 3.59 -15.24 -4.98
C ASN A 65 2.49 -14.34 -4.38
N ARG A 66 1.74 -14.87 -3.41
CA ARG A 66 0.70 -14.14 -2.67
C ARG A 66 1.19 -12.82 -2.05
N ALA A 67 2.46 -12.73 -1.69
CA ALA A 67 3.05 -11.52 -1.13
C ALA A 67 3.11 -10.36 -2.13
N ASP A 68 2.98 -10.60 -3.43
CA ASP A 68 2.86 -9.53 -4.43
C ASP A 68 1.44 -8.93 -4.40
N LEU A 69 0.39 -9.75 -4.25
CA LEU A 69 -0.99 -9.27 -4.08
C LEU A 69 -1.16 -8.46 -2.78
N MET A 70 -0.53 -8.87 -1.69
CA MET A 70 -0.57 -8.11 -0.43
C MET A 70 0.08 -6.74 -0.57
N LYS A 71 1.17 -6.64 -1.35
CA LYS A 71 1.81 -5.35 -1.63
C LYS A 71 0.95 -4.47 -2.52
N VAL A 72 0.23 -5.03 -3.50
CA VAL A 72 -0.75 -4.26 -4.29
C VAL A 72 -1.78 -3.61 -3.36
N LEU A 73 -2.36 -4.37 -2.43
CA LEU A 73 -3.33 -3.85 -1.45
C LEU A 73 -2.70 -2.76 -0.56
N HIS A 74 -1.48 -2.98 -0.06
CA HIS A 74 -0.79 -2.02 0.80
C HIS A 74 -0.49 -0.70 0.08
N TYR A 75 0.03 -0.74 -1.15
CA TYR A 75 0.26 0.49 -1.93
C TYR A 75 -1.04 1.16 -2.39
N ALA A 76 -2.14 0.41 -2.52
CA ALA A 76 -3.46 1.01 -2.73
C ALA A 76 -3.93 1.82 -1.51
N LEU A 77 -3.63 1.38 -0.27
CA LEU A 77 -3.90 2.17 0.94
C LEU A 77 -3.11 3.49 0.95
N PHE A 78 -1.84 3.46 0.55
CA PHE A 78 -1.06 4.69 0.40
C PHE A 78 -1.59 5.59 -0.72
N ALA A 79 -2.01 5.01 -1.85
CA ALA A 79 -2.61 5.77 -2.94
C ALA A 79 -3.90 6.47 -2.51
N LEU A 80 -4.75 5.81 -1.70
CA LEU A 80 -5.94 6.45 -1.10
C LEU A 80 -5.54 7.63 -0.21
N HIS A 81 -4.57 7.44 0.68
CA HIS A 81 -4.10 8.52 1.54
C HIS A 81 -3.56 9.73 0.75
N VAL A 82 -2.79 9.47 -0.30
CA VAL A 82 -2.26 10.52 -1.19
C VAL A 82 -3.41 11.21 -1.93
N HIS A 83 -4.40 10.45 -2.43
CA HIS A 83 -5.57 11.01 -3.09
C HIS A 83 -6.32 11.99 -2.19
N ASP A 84 -6.67 11.57 -0.98
CA ASP A 84 -7.39 12.39 -0.01
C ASP A 84 -6.58 13.64 0.41
N LYS A 85 -5.25 13.55 0.42
CA LYS A 85 -4.36 14.67 0.80
C LYS A 85 -4.07 15.65 -0.33
N GLU A 86 -3.90 15.17 -1.55
CA GLU A 86 -3.34 15.93 -2.68
C GLU A 86 -4.37 16.22 -3.77
N VAL A 87 -5.27 15.28 -4.07
CA VAL A 87 -6.23 15.41 -5.17
C VAL A 87 -7.48 16.16 -4.72
N ASP A 88 -8.03 15.84 -3.54
CA ASP A 88 -9.19 16.56 -3.01
C ASP A 88 -8.88 18.04 -2.70
N LYS A 89 -7.62 18.37 -2.38
CA LYS A 89 -7.17 19.76 -2.25
C LYS A 89 -7.05 20.49 -3.58
N ARG A 90 -6.76 19.78 -4.68
CA ARG A 90 -6.73 20.35 -6.04
C ARG A 90 -8.13 20.58 -6.60
N ALA A 91 -9.12 19.79 -6.20
CA ALA A 91 -10.52 19.97 -6.60
C ALA A 91 -11.23 21.14 -5.90
N ALA A 92 -10.66 21.66 -4.81
CA ALA A 92 -11.17 22.78 -4.03
C ALA A 92 -10.56 24.16 -4.41
N LEU A 93 -9.71 24.20 -5.45
CA LEU A 93 -9.09 25.40 -6.04
C LEU A 93 -9.66 25.68 -7.43
#